data_AF-A0A845V0K6-F1
#
_entry.id   AF-A0A845V0K6-F1
#
_cell.length_a   1.000
_cell.length_b   1.000
_cell.length_c   1.000
_cell.angle_alpha   90.00
_cell.angle_beta   90.00
_cell.angle_gamma   90.00
#
_symmetry.space_group_name_H-M   'P 1'
#
loop_
_entity.id
_entity.type
_entity.pdbx_description
1 polymer ?
#
loop_
_entity_poly.entity_id
_entity_poly.type
_entity_poly.pdbx_seq_one_letter_code
_entity_poly.pdbx_strand_id
1 'polypeptide(L)'
;MTDKSVRINGHDIEVSSLDKVLFPDDGITKADLIDYYLRIAKVALTYYRDRPLSMHRYPDGIDTKGFFQKNAPDYFPDWIDRVRLSKEGGEVDYVLANNTATLVYLSNQACITPHLALARADRPHHPDRLIFDLDPSDEDFSKVQKAASQLKGLLDKLQLPVFVQTTGSRGLHLVVPLDRREDFDTVREFSDRLARYVADHDPELMTIKKTKNQRGDRVYLDVQRNAYGQTAVAPYAVRARPGAPVATPLRWSEAQAGDLGPRQYHVGNLFQRLGQIDDPWADIAQHACSLKNARKRFDAMKTN
;
A
#
# COMPACT_ATOMS: atom_id res chain seq x y z
N MET A 1 -18.86 -29.70 5.70
CA MET A 1 -18.83 -28.30 5.25
C MET A 1 -19.71 -28.24 4.02
N THR A 2 -20.82 -27.52 4.08
CA THR A 2 -21.65 -27.26 2.90
C THR A 2 -20.99 -26.13 2.13
N ASP A 3 -20.46 -26.40 0.94
CA ASP A 3 -19.99 -25.35 0.04
C ASP A 3 -21.17 -24.42 -0.23
N LYS A 4 -21.00 -23.15 0.14
CA LYS A 4 -21.98 -22.10 -0.12
C LYS A 4 -21.48 -21.31 -1.31
N SER A 5 -22.33 -21.07 -2.29
CA SER A 5 -22.02 -20.13 -3.38
C SER A 5 -22.62 -18.77 -3.07
N VAL A 6 -21.87 -17.70 -3.35
CA VAL A 6 -22.35 -16.32 -3.32
C VAL A 6 -22.19 -15.69 -4.70
N ARG A 7 -23.21 -14.96 -5.15
CA ARG A 7 -23.19 -14.31 -6.46
C ARG A 7 -22.85 -12.83 -6.35
N ILE A 8 -21.70 -12.42 -6.89
CA ILE A 8 -21.17 -11.05 -6.80
C ILE A 8 -20.70 -10.60 -8.19
N ASN A 9 -21.06 -9.39 -8.61
CA ASN A 9 -20.81 -8.89 -9.97
C ASN A 9 -21.21 -9.86 -11.10
N GLY A 10 -22.20 -10.72 -10.87
CA GLY A 10 -22.65 -11.73 -11.85
C GLY A 10 -21.90 -13.06 -11.80
N HIS A 11 -20.83 -13.18 -11.01
CA HIS A 11 -20.01 -14.37 -10.84
C HIS A 11 -20.39 -15.16 -9.59
N ASP A 12 -20.46 -16.48 -9.71
CA ASP A 12 -20.65 -17.39 -8.58
C ASP A 12 -19.30 -17.70 -7.94
N ILE A 13 -19.20 -17.48 -6.63
CA ILE A 13 -17.99 -17.70 -5.84
C ILE A 13 -18.30 -18.74 -4.77
N GLU A 14 -17.67 -19.90 -4.88
CA GLU A 14 -17.70 -20.92 -3.83
C GLU A 14 -16.88 -20.45 -2.63
N VAL A 15 -17.55 -20.33 -1.48
CA VAL A 15 -16.93 -20.02 -0.20
C VAL A 15 -16.97 -21.25 0.71
N SER A 16 -15.84 -21.51 1.35
CA SER A 16 -15.61 -22.66 2.23
C SER A 16 -14.98 -22.21 3.54
N SER A 17 -14.91 -23.07 4.55
CA SER A 17 -14.17 -22.80 5.81
C SER A 17 -14.41 -21.40 6.42
N LEU A 18 -15.65 -20.92 6.40
CA LEU A 18 -16.00 -19.56 6.80
C LEU A 18 -15.68 -19.27 8.26
N ASP A 19 -15.88 -20.26 9.13
CA ASP A 19 -15.61 -20.18 10.58
C ASP A 19 -14.11 -20.31 10.92
N LYS A 20 -13.24 -20.47 9.92
CA LYS A 20 -11.79 -20.59 10.15
C LYS A 20 -11.27 -19.27 10.71
N VAL A 21 -10.73 -19.31 11.91
CA VAL A 21 -10.10 -18.15 12.57
C VAL A 21 -8.78 -17.82 11.87
N LEU A 22 -8.65 -16.59 11.37
CA LEU A 22 -7.43 -16.09 10.75
C LEU A 22 -6.62 -15.20 11.70
N PHE A 23 -7.27 -14.56 12.68
CA PHE A 23 -6.64 -13.77 13.74
C PHE A 23 -7.05 -14.33 15.11
N PRO A 24 -6.26 -15.26 15.69
CA PRO A 24 -6.66 -16.02 16.88
C PRO A 24 -6.99 -15.17 18.11
N ASP A 25 -6.14 -14.19 18.43
CA ASP A 25 -6.32 -13.31 19.60
C ASP A 25 -7.58 -12.43 19.50
N ASP A 26 -8.03 -12.15 18.28
CA ASP A 26 -9.18 -11.29 18.00
C ASP A 26 -10.46 -12.06 17.65
N GLY A 27 -10.36 -13.38 17.46
CA GLY A 27 -11.46 -14.23 16.98
C GLY A 27 -11.93 -13.92 15.55
N ILE A 28 -11.16 -13.15 14.77
CA ILE A 28 -11.58 -12.73 13.41
C ILE A 28 -11.44 -13.91 12.45
N THR A 29 -12.54 -14.26 11.81
CA THR A 29 -12.68 -15.41 10.92
C THR A 29 -12.42 -15.06 9.45
N LYS A 30 -12.37 -16.08 8.60
CA LYS A 30 -12.34 -15.90 7.14
C LYS A 30 -13.62 -15.22 6.64
N ALA A 31 -14.77 -15.50 7.25
CA ALA A 31 -16.03 -14.82 6.92
C ALA A 31 -15.93 -13.31 7.17
N ASP A 32 -15.35 -12.89 8.31
CA ASP A 32 -15.16 -11.48 8.65
C ASP A 32 -14.22 -10.77 7.68
N LEU A 33 -13.13 -11.44 7.27
CA LEU A 33 -12.22 -10.92 6.25
C LEU A 33 -12.91 -10.75 4.89
N ILE A 34 -13.76 -11.71 4.51
CA ILE A 34 -14.55 -11.65 3.28
C ILE A 34 -15.56 -10.48 3.35
N ASP A 35 -16.29 -10.35 4.46
CA ASP A 35 -17.25 -9.24 4.69
C ASP A 35 -16.56 -7.88 4.62
N TYR A 36 -15.40 -7.75 5.27
CA TYR A 36 -14.59 -6.54 5.22
C TYR A 36 -14.27 -6.15 3.77
N TYR A 37 -13.73 -7.09 2.99
CA TYR A 37 -13.34 -6.80 1.61
C TYR A 37 -14.54 -6.58 0.69
N LEU A 38 -15.67 -7.25 0.92
CA LEU A 38 -16.93 -7.01 0.23
C LEU A 38 -17.41 -5.56 0.44
N ARG A 39 -17.41 -5.09 1.69
CA ARG A 39 -17.91 -3.76 2.07
C ARG A 39 -16.98 -2.62 1.64
N ILE A 40 -15.66 -2.83 1.74
CA ILE A 40 -14.68 -1.79 1.38
C ILE A 40 -14.45 -1.69 -0.13
N ALA A 41 -14.84 -2.70 -0.91
CA ALA A 41 -14.54 -2.81 -2.33
C ALA A 41 -14.87 -1.54 -3.13
N LYS A 42 -16.02 -0.90 -2.87
CA LYS A 42 -16.42 0.32 -3.58
C LYS A 42 -15.37 1.43 -3.50
N VAL A 43 -14.75 1.60 -2.34
CA VAL A 43 -13.73 2.63 -2.10
C VAL A 43 -12.34 2.09 -2.47
N ALA A 44 -11.99 0.89 -2.02
CA ALA A 44 -10.67 0.30 -2.28
C ALA A 44 -10.38 0.14 -3.78
N LEU A 45 -11.35 -0.31 -4.59
CA LEU A 45 -11.13 -0.64 -6.00
C LEU A 45 -10.74 0.58 -6.86
N THR A 46 -11.02 1.81 -6.43
CA THR A 46 -10.53 3.02 -7.11
C THR A 46 -8.99 3.07 -7.14
N TYR A 47 -8.34 2.46 -6.14
CA TYR A 47 -6.89 2.40 -6.02
C TYR A 47 -6.27 1.14 -6.62
N TYR A 48 -7.05 0.07 -6.82
CA TYR A 48 -6.58 -1.26 -7.24
C TYR A 48 -6.67 -1.46 -8.75
N ARG A 49 -7.64 -0.80 -9.39
CA ARG A 49 -7.97 -0.96 -10.80
C ARG A 49 -6.74 -0.91 -11.69
N ASP A 50 -6.64 -1.89 -12.58
CA ASP A 50 -5.59 -2.07 -13.58
C ASP A 50 -4.17 -2.18 -13.00
N ARG A 51 -4.01 -2.52 -11.72
CA ARG A 51 -2.68 -2.70 -11.10
C ARG A 51 -2.37 -4.17 -10.88
N PRO A 52 -1.20 -4.65 -11.36
CA PRO A 52 -0.67 -5.94 -10.97
C PRO A 52 -0.65 -6.11 -9.45
N LEU A 53 -1.35 -7.14 -8.97
CA LEU A 53 -1.53 -7.41 -7.54
C LEU A 53 -0.72 -8.64 -7.12
N SER A 54 0.06 -8.49 -6.04
CA SER A 54 0.68 -9.60 -5.32
C SER A 54 -0.12 -9.91 -4.06
N MET A 55 -0.39 -11.18 -3.80
CA MET A 55 -1.16 -11.64 -2.65
C MET A 55 -0.22 -12.04 -1.51
N HIS A 56 -0.48 -11.58 -0.28
CA HIS A 56 0.13 -12.18 0.90
C HIS A 56 -0.92 -13.06 1.59
N ARG A 57 -0.74 -14.37 1.47
CA ARG A 57 -1.73 -15.38 1.87
C ARG A 57 -1.38 -16.02 3.20
N TYR A 58 -2.41 -16.25 4.01
CA TYR A 58 -2.32 -16.92 5.31
C TYR A 58 -3.43 -17.96 5.43
N PRO A 59 -3.32 -19.10 4.71
CA PRO A 59 -4.36 -20.11 4.72
C PRO A 59 -4.72 -20.59 6.11
N ASP A 60 -3.75 -20.65 7.03
CA ASP A 60 -3.89 -21.15 8.40
C ASP A 60 -3.85 -20.05 9.47
N GLY A 61 -4.09 -18.79 9.08
CA GLY A 61 -4.10 -17.64 9.99
C GLY A 61 -2.72 -17.06 10.29
N ILE A 62 -2.71 -15.91 10.98
CA ILE A 62 -1.51 -15.05 11.11
C ILE A 62 -0.42 -15.59 12.04
N ASP A 63 -0.75 -16.54 12.92
CA ASP A 63 0.21 -17.22 13.81
C ASP A 63 1.06 -18.26 13.07
N THR A 64 0.67 -18.57 11.83
CA THR A 64 1.43 -19.43 10.92
C THR A 64 2.16 -18.61 9.87
N LYS A 65 3.19 -19.20 9.26
CA LYS A 65 3.96 -18.53 8.21
C LYS A 65 3.10 -18.37 6.95
N GLY A 66 2.74 -17.14 6.63
CA GLY A 66 2.16 -16.79 5.33
C GLY A 66 3.17 -16.84 4.18
N PHE A 67 2.68 -16.66 2.95
CA PHE A 67 3.51 -16.62 1.75
C PHE A 67 3.06 -15.56 0.75
N PHE A 68 4.03 -14.98 0.04
CA PHE A 68 3.77 -14.07 -1.07
C PHE A 68 3.55 -14.86 -2.36
N GLN A 69 2.48 -14.52 -3.08
CA GLN A 69 2.14 -15.10 -4.36
C GLN A 69 1.93 -13.99 -5.39
N LYS A 70 2.83 -13.94 -6.37
CA LYS A 70 2.76 -13.00 -7.50
C LYS A 70 2.01 -13.59 -8.69
N ASN A 71 2.33 -14.85 -9.02
CA ASN A 71 1.71 -15.57 -10.13
C ASN A 71 0.32 -16.07 -9.74
N ALA A 72 -0.69 -15.70 -10.52
CA ALA A 72 -2.04 -16.20 -10.42
C ALA A 72 -2.04 -17.72 -10.65
N PRO A 73 -2.62 -18.52 -9.73
CA PRO A 73 -2.78 -19.94 -9.95
C PRO A 73 -3.64 -20.30 -11.17
N ASP A 74 -3.38 -21.45 -11.77
CA ASP A 74 -4.15 -21.95 -12.91
C ASP A 74 -5.62 -22.21 -12.56
N TYR A 75 -5.90 -22.57 -11.30
CA TYR A 75 -7.27 -22.80 -10.81
C TYR A 75 -8.09 -21.54 -10.56
N PHE A 76 -7.48 -20.34 -10.65
CA PHE A 76 -8.26 -19.11 -10.53
C PHE A 76 -9.25 -19.03 -11.70
N PRO A 77 -10.51 -18.63 -11.47
CA PRO A 77 -11.50 -18.51 -12.53
C PRO A 77 -11.05 -17.64 -13.71
N ASP A 78 -11.60 -17.92 -14.89
CA ASP A 78 -11.33 -17.21 -16.13
C ASP A 78 -11.80 -15.75 -16.12
N TRP A 79 -12.85 -15.45 -15.36
CA TRP A 79 -13.37 -14.09 -15.18
C TRP A 79 -12.47 -13.18 -14.33
N ILE A 80 -11.44 -13.73 -13.67
CA ILE A 80 -10.44 -12.92 -12.98
C ILE A 80 -9.44 -12.39 -14.00
N ASP A 81 -9.51 -11.09 -14.27
CA ASP A 81 -8.56 -10.39 -15.12
C ASP A 81 -7.11 -10.63 -14.69
N ARG A 82 -6.23 -10.88 -15.67
CA ARG A 82 -4.80 -11.06 -15.47
C ARG A 82 -4.00 -10.22 -16.44
N VAL A 83 -2.80 -9.84 -16.03
CA VAL A 83 -1.79 -9.27 -16.93
C VAL A 83 -0.50 -10.07 -16.83
N ARG A 84 0.03 -10.46 -17.99
CA ARG A 84 1.33 -11.11 -18.10
C ARG A 84 2.42 -10.06 -18.19
N LEU A 85 3.37 -10.10 -17.25
CA LEU A 85 4.49 -9.17 -17.20
C LEU A 85 5.82 -9.93 -17.15
N SER A 86 6.79 -9.45 -17.90
CA SER A 86 8.15 -10.02 -17.91
C SER A 86 8.87 -9.76 -16.60
N LYS A 87 9.70 -10.70 -16.17
CA LYS A 87 10.64 -10.56 -15.06
C LYS A 87 11.97 -11.18 -15.46
N GLU A 88 13.00 -10.96 -14.65
CA GLU A 88 14.23 -11.71 -14.79
C GLU A 88 13.93 -13.23 -14.71
N GLY A 89 14.32 -13.97 -15.76
CA GLY A 89 14.12 -15.41 -15.84
C GLY A 89 12.69 -15.89 -16.18
N GLY A 90 11.81 -15.03 -16.71
CA GLY A 90 10.54 -15.48 -17.30
C GLY A 90 9.41 -14.46 -17.23
N GLU A 91 8.18 -14.94 -17.11
CA GLU A 91 6.98 -14.11 -17.04
C GLU A 91 6.18 -14.43 -15.76
N VAL A 92 5.29 -13.53 -15.37
CA VAL A 92 4.36 -13.70 -14.26
C VAL A 92 2.99 -13.20 -14.69
N ASP A 93 1.98 -14.03 -14.49
CA ASP A 93 0.58 -13.63 -14.64
C ASP A 93 0.10 -13.03 -13.32
N TYR A 94 -0.05 -11.71 -13.27
CA TYR A 94 -0.55 -11.01 -12.09
C TYR A 94 -2.08 -10.89 -12.15
N VAL A 95 -2.72 -10.99 -10.99
CA VAL A 95 -4.16 -10.68 -10.86
C VAL A 95 -4.38 -9.18 -10.99
N LEU A 96 -5.46 -8.78 -11.66
CA LEU A 96 -6.01 -7.43 -11.64
C LEU A 96 -7.33 -7.43 -10.85
N ALA A 97 -7.35 -6.77 -9.70
CA ALA A 97 -8.56 -6.62 -8.89
C ALA A 97 -9.42 -5.46 -9.41
N ASN A 98 -10.18 -5.71 -10.48
CA ASN A 98 -10.98 -4.70 -11.19
C ASN A 98 -12.45 -4.63 -10.74
N ASN A 99 -12.91 -5.60 -9.94
CA ASN A 99 -14.29 -5.69 -9.47
C ASN A 99 -14.36 -6.30 -8.05
N THR A 100 -15.53 -6.22 -7.42
CA THR A 100 -15.74 -6.70 -6.05
C THR A 100 -15.64 -8.22 -5.96
N ALA A 101 -16.11 -8.95 -6.99
CA ALA A 101 -16.01 -10.40 -7.05
C ALA A 101 -14.54 -10.88 -6.96
N THR A 102 -13.62 -10.24 -7.68
CA THR A 102 -12.18 -10.57 -7.61
C THR A 102 -11.66 -10.34 -6.20
N LEU A 103 -11.94 -9.19 -5.58
CA LEU A 103 -11.43 -8.89 -4.24
C LEU A 103 -11.96 -9.87 -3.17
N VAL A 104 -13.24 -10.23 -3.26
CA VAL A 104 -13.86 -11.25 -2.38
C VAL A 104 -13.30 -12.65 -2.66
N TYR A 105 -13.06 -13.00 -3.92
CA TYR A 105 -12.44 -14.26 -4.25
C TYR A 105 -11.02 -14.35 -3.67
N LEU A 106 -10.21 -13.29 -3.80
CA LEU A 106 -8.86 -13.24 -3.23
C LEU A 106 -8.87 -13.40 -1.71
N SER A 107 -9.80 -12.75 -1.00
CA SER A 107 -9.92 -12.91 0.46
C SER A 107 -10.38 -14.32 0.84
N ASN A 108 -11.26 -14.95 0.07
CA ASN A 108 -11.63 -16.36 0.25
C ASN A 108 -10.44 -17.32 0.00
N GLN A 109 -9.50 -16.95 -0.88
CA GLN A 109 -8.20 -17.61 -1.05
C GLN A 109 -7.20 -17.31 0.08
N ALA A 110 -7.67 -16.75 1.20
CA ALA A 110 -6.89 -16.34 2.37
C ALA A 110 -5.82 -15.28 2.07
N CYS A 111 -6.00 -14.45 1.04
CA CYS A 111 -5.20 -13.24 0.86
C CYS A 111 -5.61 -12.21 1.90
N ILE A 112 -4.84 -12.10 2.99
CA ILE A 112 -5.06 -11.07 4.01
C ILE A 112 -4.62 -9.71 3.47
N THR A 113 -3.41 -9.63 2.90
CA THR A 113 -2.83 -8.35 2.49
C THR A 113 -2.56 -8.33 0.98
N PRO A 114 -3.37 -7.61 0.18
CA PRO A 114 -3.02 -7.30 -1.20
C PRO A 114 -1.94 -6.22 -1.27
N HIS A 115 -1.00 -6.42 -2.18
CA HIS A 115 0.08 -5.49 -2.50
C HIS A 115 0.02 -5.09 -3.96
N LEU A 116 0.05 -3.79 -4.26
CA LEU A 116 -0.12 -3.25 -5.60
C LEU A 116 1.21 -2.79 -6.19
N ALA A 117 1.39 -3.00 -7.49
CA ALA A 117 2.42 -2.30 -8.26
C ALA A 117 2.15 -0.79 -8.30
N LEU A 118 3.23 -0.01 -8.44
CA LEU A 118 3.19 1.45 -8.55
C LEU A 118 2.86 1.95 -9.97
N ALA A 119 2.75 1.02 -10.93
CA ALA A 119 2.32 1.26 -12.30
C ALA A 119 1.05 0.46 -12.61
N ARG A 120 0.35 0.88 -13.67
CA ARG A 120 -0.80 0.15 -14.23
C ARG A 120 -0.35 -0.78 -15.35
N ALA A 121 -1.17 -1.81 -15.59
CA ALA A 121 -0.93 -2.89 -16.54
C ALA A 121 -0.68 -2.40 -17.98
N ASP A 122 -1.30 -1.31 -18.40
CA ASP A 122 -1.17 -0.74 -19.75
C ASP A 122 0.18 -0.05 -20.01
N ARG A 123 0.87 0.44 -18.96
CA ARG A 123 2.25 0.94 -19.05
C ARG A 123 3.05 0.53 -17.81
N PRO A 124 3.50 -0.73 -17.74
CA PRO A 124 4.03 -1.30 -16.50
C PRO A 124 5.41 -0.76 -16.11
N HIS A 125 6.11 -0.03 -16.99
CA HIS A 125 7.39 0.62 -16.71
C HIS A 125 7.27 2.11 -16.31
N HIS A 126 6.07 2.68 -16.41
CA HIS A 126 5.79 4.09 -16.15
C HIS A 126 4.83 4.23 -14.95
N PRO A 127 5.36 4.42 -13.74
CA PRO A 127 4.53 4.49 -12.54
C PRO A 127 3.63 5.72 -12.55
N ASP A 128 2.43 5.56 -11.97
CA ASP A 128 1.55 6.67 -11.60
C ASP A 128 1.62 6.99 -10.10
N ARG A 129 2.56 6.37 -9.38
CA ARG A 129 2.82 6.61 -7.95
C ARG A 129 4.32 6.60 -7.67
N LEU A 130 4.79 7.59 -6.92
CA LEU A 130 6.05 7.58 -6.20
C LEU A 130 5.73 7.40 -4.71
N ILE A 131 6.40 6.47 -4.03
CA ILE A 131 6.18 6.18 -2.61
C ILE A 131 7.46 6.41 -1.81
N PHE A 132 7.32 7.09 -0.68
CA PHE A 132 8.29 7.05 0.41
C PHE A 132 7.69 6.23 1.56
N ASP A 133 8.34 5.12 1.89
CA ASP A 133 7.93 4.20 2.96
C ASP A 133 8.76 4.52 4.22
N LEU A 134 8.12 5.15 5.20
CA LEU A 134 8.75 5.66 6.41
C LEU A 134 8.56 4.64 7.53
N ASP A 135 9.62 3.91 7.84
CA ASP A 135 9.62 2.86 8.87
C ASP A 135 10.43 3.28 10.09
N PRO A 136 9.85 3.27 11.30
CA PRO A 136 10.64 3.50 12.52
C PRO A 136 11.54 2.28 12.81
N SER A 137 12.69 2.55 13.43
CA SER A 137 13.59 1.50 13.93
C SER A 137 13.26 1.09 15.37
N ASP A 138 12.40 1.85 16.05
CA ASP A 138 11.82 1.60 17.38
C ASP A 138 10.28 1.67 17.33
N GLU A 139 9.63 1.71 18.49
CA GLU A 139 8.15 1.79 18.61
C GLU A 139 7.64 3.24 18.70
N ASP A 140 8.51 4.26 18.59
CA ASP A 140 8.12 5.66 18.69
C ASP A 140 7.56 6.17 17.36
N PHE A 141 6.24 6.11 17.23
CA PHE A 141 5.53 6.58 16.04
C PHE A 141 5.65 8.09 15.82
N SER A 142 5.89 8.88 16.88
CA SER A 142 6.01 10.34 16.76
C SER A 142 7.21 10.74 15.90
N LYS A 143 8.29 9.95 15.92
CA LYS A 143 9.44 10.11 15.02
C LYS A 143 9.03 9.98 13.56
N VAL A 144 8.15 9.02 13.23
CA VAL A 144 7.62 8.81 11.87
C VAL A 144 6.79 10.01 11.44
N GLN A 145 5.95 10.56 12.33
CA GLN A 145 5.14 11.75 12.03
C GLN A 145 6.01 13.00 11.82
N LYS A 146 7.08 13.17 12.61
CA LYS A 146 8.06 14.25 12.45
C LYS A 146 8.79 14.13 11.11
N ALA A 147 9.29 12.93 10.77
CA ALA A 147 9.95 12.66 9.50
C ALA A 147 9.02 12.88 8.30
N ALA A 148 7.77 12.40 8.39
CA ALA A 148 6.74 12.65 7.37
C ALA A 148 6.48 14.14 7.16
N SER A 149 6.43 14.92 8.24
CA SER A 149 6.21 16.37 8.18
C SER A 149 7.38 17.10 7.50
N GLN A 150 8.63 16.71 7.82
CA GLN A 150 9.81 17.30 7.17
C GLN A 150 9.86 16.95 5.66
N LEU A 151 9.57 15.70 5.30
CA LEU A 151 9.52 15.28 3.91
C LEU A 151 8.37 15.96 3.15
N LYS A 152 7.19 16.10 3.77
CA LYS A 152 6.08 16.86 3.20
C LYS A 152 6.50 18.31 2.93
N GLY A 153 7.17 18.97 3.88
CA GLY A 153 7.66 20.34 3.71
C GLY A 153 8.62 20.49 2.53
N LEU A 154 9.48 19.50 2.27
CA LEU A 154 10.31 19.45 1.06
C LEU A 154 9.45 19.29 -0.20
N LEU A 155 8.51 18.34 -0.22
CA LEU A 155 7.64 18.09 -1.38
C LEU A 155 6.76 19.30 -1.71
N ASP A 156 6.26 20.02 -0.71
CA ASP A 156 5.49 21.26 -0.87
C ASP A 156 6.34 22.35 -1.57
N LYS A 157 7.61 22.54 -1.17
CA LYS A 157 8.55 23.47 -1.84
C LYS A 157 8.80 23.10 -3.31
N LEU A 158 8.78 21.80 -3.61
CA LEU A 158 8.93 21.29 -4.98
C LEU A 158 7.61 21.34 -5.78
N GLN A 159 6.51 21.70 -5.13
CA GLN A 159 5.14 21.67 -5.66
C GLN A 159 4.74 20.26 -6.11
N LEU A 160 5.11 19.26 -5.33
CA LEU A 160 4.66 17.88 -5.50
C LEU A 160 3.51 17.62 -4.53
N PRO A 161 2.27 17.40 -5.02
CA PRO A 161 1.19 16.98 -4.16
C PRO A 161 1.54 15.63 -3.54
N VAL A 162 1.32 15.50 -2.23
CA VAL A 162 1.64 14.30 -1.49
C VAL A 162 0.46 13.90 -0.62
N PHE A 163 0.14 12.62 -0.66
CA PHE A 163 -0.92 11.98 0.10
C PHE A 163 -0.29 11.04 1.12
N VAL A 164 -0.99 10.76 2.22
CA VAL A 164 -0.46 9.96 3.32
C VAL A 164 -1.44 8.86 3.74
N GLN A 165 -0.90 7.69 4.06
CA GLN A 165 -1.64 6.60 4.68
C GLN A 165 -0.83 5.98 5.82
N THR A 166 -1.52 5.46 6.83
CA THR A 166 -0.88 4.48 7.71
C THR A 166 -0.58 3.22 6.91
N THR A 167 0.52 2.56 7.24
CA THR A 167 0.76 1.22 6.72
C THR A 167 -0.14 0.18 7.37
N GLY A 168 -0.66 0.42 8.59
CA GLY A 168 -1.26 -0.62 9.42
C GLY A 168 -0.21 -1.54 10.08
N SER A 169 1.08 -1.17 10.03
CA SER A 169 2.14 -1.87 10.76
C SER A 169 2.85 -0.96 11.76
N ARG A 170 3.81 -0.17 11.32
CA ARG A 170 4.60 0.73 12.19
C ARG A 170 4.82 2.09 11.57
N GLY A 171 4.75 2.19 10.24
CA GLY A 171 5.15 3.36 9.49
C GLY A 171 4.01 4.05 8.74
N LEU A 172 4.41 5.07 7.98
CA LEU A 172 3.58 5.81 7.04
C LEU A 172 4.06 5.60 5.61
N HIS A 173 3.14 5.56 4.66
CA HIS A 173 3.49 5.77 3.25
C HIS A 173 3.11 7.19 2.85
N LEU A 174 4.06 7.91 2.27
CA LEU A 174 3.82 9.17 1.56
C LEU A 174 3.80 8.88 0.06
N VAL A 175 2.73 9.29 -0.63
CA VAL A 175 2.45 8.93 -2.01
C VAL A 175 2.27 10.20 -2.85
N VAL A 176 3.12 10.35 -3.88
CA VAL A 176 3.00 11.41 -4.88
C VAL A 176 2.38 10.79 -6.16
N PRO A 177 1.19 11.24 -6.60
CA PRO A 177 0.61 10.77 -7.85
C PRO A 177 1.38 11.35 -9.05
N LEU A 178 1.70 10.49 -10.03
CA LEU A 178 2.49 10.83 -11.20
C LEU A 178 1.69 10.74 -12.50
N ASP A 179 2.04 11.56 -13.48
CA ASP A 179 1.42 11.60 -14.81
C ASP A 179 1.88 10.50 -15.79
N ARG A 180 2.69 9.55 -15.31
CA ARG A 180 3.20 8.38 -16.06
C ARG A 180 4.09 8.72 -17.25
N ARG A 181 4.72 9.90 -17.26
CA ARG A 181 5.72 10.26 -18.29
C ARG A 181 7.10 9.69 -17.99
N GLU A 182 7.50 9.71 -16.72
CA GLU A 182 8.80 9.22 -16.28
C GLU A 182 8.77 7.70 -16.08
N ASP A 183 9.91 7.05 -16.25
CA ASP A 183 10.09 5.63 -15.97
C ASP A 183 10.47 5.38 -14.49
N PHE A 184 10.47 4.11 -14.09
CA PHE A 184 10.85 3.73 -12.74
C PHE A 184 12.27 4.17 -12.34
N ASP A 185 13.24 4.13 -13.25
CA ASP A 185 14.62 4.49 -12.92
C ASP A 185 14.76 5.97 -12.61
N THR A 186 14.12 6.83 -13.41
CA THR A 186 14.07 8.28 -13.17
C THR A 186 13.36 8.61 -11.86
N VAL A 187 12.21 7.96 -11.60
CA VAL A 187 11.43 8.13 -10.37
C VAL A 187 12.24 7.70 -9.15
N ARG A 188 12.93 6.55 -9.24
CA ARG A 188 13.77 6.02 -8.17
C ARG A 188 14.95 6.93 -7.86
N GLU A 189 15.71 7.32 -8.87
CA GLU A 189 16.86 8.23 -8.72
C GLU A 189 16.42 9.53 -8.03
N PHE A 190 15.33 10.13 -8.49
CA PHE A 190 14.83 11.36 -7.89
C PHE A 190 14.38 11.16 -6.44
N SER A 191 13.62 10.09 -6.15
CA SER A 191 13.20 9.78 -4.78
C SER A 191 14.39 9.55 -3.83
N ASP A 192 15.45 8.88 -4.29
CA ASP A 192 16.68 8.67 -3.51
C ASP A 192 17.40 10.00 -3.21
N ARG A 193 17.47 10.91 -4.19
CA ARG A 193 18.04 12.25 -4.01
C ARG A 193 17.26 13.07 -2.99
N LEU A 194 15.93 12.99 -2.99
CA LEU A 194 15.07 13.67 -2.01
C LEU A 194 15.22 13.08 -0.60
N ALA A 195 15.20 11.75 -0.50
CA ALA A 195 15.37 11.03 0.77
C ALA A 195 16.73 11.34 1.40
N ARG A 196 17.81 11.39 0.60
CA ARG A 196 19.14 11.83 1.08
C ARG A 196 19.11 13.25 1.61
N TYR A 197 18.58 14.18 0.82
CA TYR A 197 18.56 15.59 1.19
C TYR A 197 17.84 15.84 2.52
N VAL A 198 16.68 15.22 2.72
CA VAL A 198 15.93 15.40 3.98
C VAL A 198 16.62 14.67 5.15
N ALA A 199 17.21 13.49 4.92
CA ALA A 199 17.96 12.77 5.95
C ALA A 199 19.26 13.48 6.35
N ASP A 200 19.93 14.16 5.42
CA ASP A 200 21.13 14.97 5.71
C ASP A 200 20.78 16.24 6.52
N HIS A 201 19.53 16.70 6.44
CA HIS A 201 19.05 17.88 7.19
C HIS A 201 18.73 17.57 8.66
N ASP A 202 18.26 16.35 8.96
CA ASP A 202 18.01 15.87 10.33
C ASP A 202 18.53 14.42 10.48
N PRO A 203 19.87 14.25 10.54
CA PRO A 203 20.53 12.94 10.54
C PRO A 203 20.39 12.17 11.85
N GLU A 204 19.91 12.84 12.90
CA GLU A 204 19.53 12.25 14.20
C GLU A 204 18.13 11.64 14.15
N LEU A 205 17.24 12.14 13.28
CA LEU A 205 15.90 11.59 13.12
C LEU A 205 15.80 10.54 12.00
N MET A 206 16.50 10.76 10.88
CA MET A 206 16.27 10.01 9.64
C MET A 206 17.52 9.32 9.11
N THR A 207 17.31 8.26 8.34
CA THR A 207 18.39 7.53 7.66
C THR A 207 17.93 6.92 6.34
N ILE A 208 18.85 6.79 5.40
CA ILE A 208 18.68 6.03 4.16
C ILE A 208 19.48 4.72 4.15
N LYS A 209 20.07 4.34 5.29
CA LYS A 209 20.87 3.11 5.41
C LYS A 209 19.96 1.88 5.39
N LYS A 210 20.11 1.04 4.35
CA LYS A 210 19.32 -0.18 4.18
C LYS A 210 19.54 -1.19 5.30
N THR A 211 20.77 -1.32 5.82
CA THR A 211 21.11 -2.31 6.86
C THR A 211 20.54 -1.88 8.21
N LYS A 212 19.68 -2.72 8.81
CA LYS A 212 19.00 -2.42 10.08
C LYS A 212 19.95 -1.98 11.20
N ASN A 213 21.07 -2.68 11.38
CA ASN A 213 22.04 -2.36 12.45
C ASN A 213 22.73 -1.00 12.26
N GLN A 214 22.66 -0.38 11.08
CA GLN A 214 23.20 0.96 10.81
C GLN A 214 22.16 2.08 10.99
N ARG A 215 20.90 1.72 11.28
CA ARG A 215 19.82 2.70 11.42
C ARG A 215 19.81 3.34 12.81
N GLY A 216 20.22 2.60 13.84
CA GLY A 216 20.04 3.05 15.22
C GLY A 216 18.56 3.13 15.55
N ASP A 217 18.13 4.23 16.16
CA ASP A 217 16.76 4.56 16.54
C ASP A 217 16.06 5.50 15.54
N ARG A 218 16.65 5.65 14.34
CA ARG A 218 16.20 6.58 13.30
C ARG A 218 15.12 6.01 12.40
N VAL A 219 14.31 6.89 11.83
CA VAL A 219 13.32 6.56 10.80
C VAL A 219 14.04 6.25 9.48
N TYR A 220 13.81 5.06 8.94
CA TYR A 220 14.32 4.68 7.64
C TYR A 220 13.40 5.23 6.53
N LEU A 221 13.97 6.02 5.63
CA LEU A 221 13.30 6.51 4.43
C LEU A 221 13.50 5.51 3.29
N ASP A 222 12.57 4.57 3.15
CA ASP A 222 12.64 3.55 2.12
C ASP A 222 12.04 4.03 0.79
N VAL A 223 12.91 4.15 -0.22
CA VAL A 223 12.53 4.47 -1.60
C VAL A 223 12.62 3.25 -2.52
N GLN A 224 12.95 2.07 -2.01
CA GLN A 224 13.14 0.87 -2.82
C GLN A 224 11.84 0.37 -3.47
N ARG A 225 10.67 0.83 -3.00
CA ARG A 225 9.36 0.57 -3.62
C ARG A 225 9.26 1.13 -5.03
N ASN A 226 10.03 2.17 -5.36
CA ASN A 226 10.00 2.88 -6.64
C ASN A 226 10.78 2.13 -7.73
N ALA A 227 10.54 0.84 -7.90
CA ALA A 227 11.19 0.06 -8.95
C ALA A 227 10.21 -0.92 -9.61
N TYR A 228 10.50 -1.30 -10.85
CA TYR A 228 9.73 -2.30 -11.56
C TYR A 228 9.65 -3.62 -10.78
N GLY A 229 8.46 -4.22 -10.73
CA GLY A 229 8.19 -5.47 -10.02
C GLY A 229 8.11 -5.38 -8.48
N GLN A 230 8.37 -4.20 -7.91
CA GLN A 230 8.12 -3.90 -6.50
C GLN A 230 6.65 -3.57 -6.26
N THR A 231 6.22 -3.79 -5.03
CA THR A 231 4.85 -3.53 -4.61
C THR A 231 4.82 -2.85 -3.25
N ALA A 232 3.73 -2.12 -3.00
CA ALA A 232 3.42 -1.51 -1.72
C ALA A 232 2.08 -2.04 -1.20
N VAL A 233 1.88 -2.02 0.12
CA VAL A 233 0.58 -2.38 0.68
C VAL A 233 -0.51 -1.48 0.09
N ALA A 234 -1.61 -2.08 -0.35
CA ALA A 234 -2.70 -1.36 -0.98
C ALA A 234 -3.43 -0.45 0.04
N PRO A 235 -3.93 0.72 -0.38
CA PRO A 235 -4.90 1.47 0.40
C PRO A 235 -6.08 0.58 0.81
N TYR A 236 -6.45 0.59 2.08
CA TYR A 236 -7.49 -0.26 2.68
C TYR A 236 -7.19 -1.76 2.70
N ALA A 237 -5.93 -2.17 2.56
CA ALA A 237 -5.54 -3.56 2.79
C ALA A 237 -5.47 -3.88 4.30
N VAL A 238 -6.06 -5.01 4.69
CA VAL A 238 -5.84 -5.61 6.01
C VAL A 238 -4.40 -6.10 6.11
N ARG A 239 -3.76 -5.92 7.27
CA ARG A 239 -2.43 -6.43 7.57
C ARG A 239 -2.54 -7.68 8.42
N ALA A 240 -1.72 -8.69 8.10
CA ALA A 240 -1.57 -9.89 8.92
C ALA A 240 -0.82 -9.59 10.23
N ARG A 241 -1.53 -8.97 11.17
CA ARG A 241 -1.07 -8.57 12.51
C ARG A 241 -2.26 -8.69 13.49
N PRO A 242 -1.99 -8.89 14.79
CA PRO A 242 -3.04 -8.82 15.81
C PRO A 242 -3.84 -7.52 15.70
N GLY A 243 -5.15 -7.61 15.89
CA GLY A 243 -6.13 -6.54 15.70
C GLY A 243 -6.63 -6.38 14.27
N ALA A 244 -6.11 -7.13 13.29
CA ALA A 244 -6.39 -6.95 11.85
C ALA A 244 -6.34 -5.47 11.39
N PRO A 245 -5.23 -4.75 11.63
CA PRO A 245 -5.13 -3.35 11.28
C PRO A 245 -5.14 -3.14 9.77
N VAL A 246 -5.55 -1.95 9.35
CA VAL A 246 -5.76 -1.59 7.95
C VAL A 246 -4.79 -0.49 7.53
N ALA A 247 -4.16 -0.64 6.36
CA ALA A 247 -3.43 0.44 5.72
C ALA A 247 -4.41 1.54 5.30
N THR A 248 -4.46 2.68 5.99
CA THR A 248 -5.61 3.60 5.89
C THR A 248 -5.20 4.96 5.33
N PRO A 249 -5.75 5.40 4.18
CA PRO A 249 -5.67 6.77 3.70
C PRO A 249 -6.13 7.81 4.72
N LEU A 250 -5.30 8.84 4.94
CA LEU A 250 -5.53 9.89 5.92
C LEU A 250 -5.48 11.28 5.28
N ARG A 251 -6.18 12.23 5.89
CA ARG A 251 -5.89 13.66 5.74
C ARG A 251 -4.57 13.97 6.45
N TRP A 252 -3.85 14.99 6.00
CA TRP A 252 -2.61 15.42 6.65
C TRP A 252 -2.81 15.83 8.12
N SER A 253 -3.95 16.47 8.44
CA SER A 253 -4.30 16.82 9.81
C SER A 253 -4.48 15.60 10.71
N GLU A 254 -4.99 14.48 10.19
CA GLU A 254 -5.08 13.21 10.91
C GLU A 254 -3.68 12.60 11.08
N ALA A 255 -2.88 12.58 10.00
CA ALA A 255 -1.52 12.01 10.02
C ALA A 255 -0.59 12.70 11.04
N GLN A 256 -0.85 13.97 11.36
CA GLN A 256 -0.08 14.79 12.30
C GLN A 256 -0.72 14.87 13.70
N ALA A 257 -1.86 14.22 13.93
CA ALA A 257 -2.50 14.21 15.23
C ALA A 257 -1.66 13.41 16.25
N GLY A 258 -1.46 13.95 17.45
CA GLY A 258 -0.59 13.34 18.46
C GLY A 258 -1.13 12.04 19.07
N ASP A 259 -2.41 11.75 18.89
CA ASP A 259 -3.08 10.53 19.33
C ASP A 259 -3.17 9.45 18.22
N LEU A 260 -2.68 9.74 17.01
CA LEU A 260 -2.66 8.77 15.93
C LEU A 260 -1.65 7.65 16.20
N GLY A 261 -2.12 6.40 16.20
CA GLY A 261 -1.27 5.21 16.19
C GLY A 261 -1.12 4.59 14.78
N PRO A 262 -0.02 3.87 14.49
CA PRO A 262 0.20 3.25 13.17
C PRO A 262 -0.81 2.15 12.81
N ARG A 263 -1.55 1.65 13.80
CA ARG A 263 -2.57 0.59 13.72
C ARG A 263 -3.93 1.05 14.24
N GLN A 264 -4.16 2.36 14.36
CA GLN A 264 -5.41 2.89 14.92
C GLN A 264 -6.65 2.38 14.19
N TYR A 265 -6.56 2.23 12.87
CA TYR A 265 -7.65 1.73 12.05
C TYR A 265 -7.50 0.24 11.80
N HIS A 266 -8.60 -0.48 12.00
CA HIS A 266 -8.70 -1.93 11.83
C HIS A 266 -10.08 -2.31 11.33
N VAL A 267 -10.28 -3.60 10.98
CA VAL A 267 -11.53 -4.09 10.38
C VAL A 267 -12.77 -3.80 11.23
N GLY A 268 -12.61 -3.71 12.55
CA GLY A 268 -13.71 -3.45 13.51
C GLY A 268 -14.14 -1.99 13.63
N ASN A 269 -13.30 -1.01 13.28
CA ASN A 269 -13.61 0.41 13.48
C ASN A 269 -13.59 1.26 12.19
N LEU A 270 -12.98 0.78 11.11
CA LEU A 270 -12.78 1.57 9.88
C LEU A 270 -14.10 2.07 9.28
N PHE A 271 -15.14 1.24 9.27
CA PHE A 271 -16.42 1.62 8.68
C PHE A 271 -17.16 2.70 9.47
N GLN A 272 -16.94 2.79 10.79
CA GLN A 272 -17.44 3.91 11.58
C GLN A 272 -16.81 5.23 11.10
N ARG A 273 -15.50 5.23 10.86
CA ARG A 273 -14.80 6.40 10.30
C ARG A 273 -15.31 6.76 8.90
N LEU A 274 -15.45 5.79 8.01
CA LEU A 274 -15.93 6.05 6.64
C LEU A 274 -17.40 6.50 6.59
N GLY A 275 -18.18 6.30 7.66
CA GLY A 275 -19.50 6.90 7.81
C GLY A 275 -19.49 8.37 8.26
N GLN A 276 -18.34 8.88 8.71
CA GLN A 276 -18.19 10.25 9.24
C GLN A 276 -17.42 11.17 8.31
N ILE A 277 -16.59 10.62 7.42
CA ILE A 277 -15.78 11.39 6.49
C ILE A 277 -15.78 10.75 5.10
N ASP A 278 -15.61 11.60 4.08
CA ASP A 278 -15.25 11.15 2.74
C ASP A 278 -13.82 10.59 2.70
N ASP A 279 -13.55 9.74 1.70
CA ASP A 279 -12.23 9.18 1.44
C ASP A 279 -11.18 10.30 1.24
N PRO A 280 -10.14 10.39 2.11
CA PRO A 280 -9.11 11.43 2.00
C PRO A 280 -8.29 11.42 0.72
N TRP A 281 -8.32 10.33 -0.05
CA TRP A 281 -7.59 10.20 -1.32
C TRP A 281 -8.52 10.25 -2.54
N ALA A 282 -9.80 10.59 -2.38
CA ALA A 282 -10.80 10.57 -3.46
C ALA A 282 -10.38 11.34 -4.72
N ASP A 283 -9.57 12.40 -4.57
CA ASP A 283 -9.08 13.25 -5.66
C ASP A 283 -7.62 12.96 -6.06
N ILE A 284 -6.95 11.94 -5.50
CA ILE A 284 -5.51 11.69 -5.72
C ILE A 284 -5.12 11.64 -7.21
N ALA A 285 -5.99 11.07 -8.05
CA ALA A 285 -5.75 10.96 -9.49
C ALA A 285 -5.76 12.33 -10.21
N GLN A 286 -6.51 13.31 -9.69
CA GLN A 286 -6.60 14.66 -10.25
C GLN A 286 -5.34 15.48 -9.99
N HIS A 287 -4.54 15.07 -8.99
CA HIS A 287 -3.28 15.71 -8.62
C HIS A 287 -2.06 15.08 -9.29
N ALA A 288 -2.25 14.15 -10.25
CA ALA A 288 -1.15 13.52 -10.96
C ALA A 288 -0.25 14.56 -11.65
N CYS A 289 1.06 14.51 -11.37
CA CYS A 289 2.00 15.53 -11.81
C CYS A 289 3.26 14.95 -12.46
N SER A 290 3.97 15.80 -13.23
CA SER A 290 5.27 15.47 -13.80
C SER A 290 6.40 15.82 -12.84
N LEU A 291 7.42 14.96 -12.75
CA LEU A 291 8.63 15.25 -11.96
C LEU A 291 9.55 16.30 -12.62
N LYS A 292 9.35 16.64 -13.90
CA LYS A 292 10.25 17.53 -14.67
C LYS A 292 10.51 18.86 -13.98
N ASN A 293 9.46 19.54 -13.50
CA ASN A 293 9.60 20.84 -12.85
C ASN A 293 10.10 20.71 -11.41
N ALA A 294 9.70 19.66 -10.70
CA ALA A 294 10.18 19.39 -9.35
C ALA A 294 11.69 19.12 -9.33
N ARG A 295 12.22 18.37 -10.31
CA ARG A 295 13.67 18.14 -10.47
C ARG A 295 14.43 19.46 -10.65
N LYS A 296 13.96 20.34 -11.56
CA LYS A 296 14.56 21.67 -11.77
C LYS A 296 14.58 22.52 -10.51
N ARG A 297 13.47 22.56 -9.76
CA ARG A 297 13.39 23.31 -8.49
C ARG A 297 14.36 22.74 -7.47
N PHE A 298 14.45 21.42 -7.37
CA PHE A 298 15.37 20.76 -6.46
C PHE A 298 16.85 21.03 -6.82
N ASP A 299 17.20 21.02 -8.10
CA ASP A 299 18.55 21.37 -8.55
C ASP A 299 18.90 22.82 -8.20
N ALA A 300 17.96 23.76 -8.40
CA ALA A 300 18.14 25.16 -8.01
C ALA A 300 18.30 25.33 -6.48
N MET A 301 17.57 24.56 -5.67
CA MET A 301 17.69 24.58 -4.21
C MET A 301 19.05 24.08 -3.71
N LYS A 302 19.75 23.23 -4.46
CA LYS A 302 21.08 22.73 -4.08
C LYS A 302 22.24 23.64 -4.49
N THR A 303 21.97 24.63 -5.34
CA THR A 303 23.00 25.55 -5.86
C THR A 303 23.10 26.83 -5.01
N ASN A 304 22.16 27.04 -4.10
CA ASN A 304 22.13 28.13 -3.11
C ASN A 304 22.45 27.59 -1.71
#